data_AF-A0A8T5AVX7-F1
#
_entry.id   AF-A0A8T5AVX7-F1
#
_cell.length_a   1.000
_cell.length_b   1.000
_cell.length_c   1.000
_cell.angle_alpha   90.00
_cell.angle_beta   90.00
_cell.angle_gamma   90.00
#
_symmetry.space_group_name_H-M   'P 1'
#
loop_
_entity.id
_entity.type
_entity.pdbx_description
1 polymer ?
#
loop_
_entity_poly.entity_id
_entity_poly.type
_entity_poly.pdbx_seq_one_letter_code
_entity_poly.pdbx_strand_id
1 'polypeptide(L)' 'MILPKAFRDALGINEGDELSMEIKDGLVLKPVKRRADIDYLRAAFARHVNRLMNIEGRFEPKPGELASICLEEEFE' A
#
# COMPACT_ATOMS: atom_id res chain seq x y z
N MET A 1 21.35 -8.25 14.51
CA MET A 1 20.40 -8.42 15.64
C MET A 1 19.07 -8.88 15.05
N ILE A 2 18.39 -9.85 15.66
CA ILE A 2 17.06 -10.29 15.22
C ILE A 2 16.06 -9.78 16.27
N LEU A 3 15.06 -9.00 15.84
CA LEU A 3 14.01 -8.51 16.75
C LEU A 3 12.94 -9.62 16.91
N PRO A 4 12.61 -10.05 18.15
CA PRO A 4 11.58 -11.05 18.35
C PRO A 4 10.24 -10.59 17.76
N LYS A 5 9.46 -11.54 17.22
CA LYS A 5 8.19 -11.25 16.53
C LYS A 5 7.24 -10.41 17.40
N ALA A 6 7.13 -10.72 18.69
CA ALA A 6 6.27 -9.98 19.62
C ALA A 6 6.56 -8.47 19.67
N PHE A 7 7.83 -8.06 19.56
CA PHE A 7 8.21 -6.65 19.54
C PHE A 7 7.95 -5.99 18.18
N ARG A 8 8.15 -6.72 17.07
CA ARG A 8 7.83 -6.20 15.72
C ARG A 8 6.35 -5.91 15.58
N ASP A 9 5.52 -6.87 15.99
CA ASP A 9 4.06 -6.76 15.89
C ASP A 9 3.53 -5.61 16.78
N ALA A 10 4.01 -5.51 18.03
CA ALA A 10 3.58 -4.46 18.96
C ALA A 10 3.97 -3.04 18.53
N LEU A 11 5.07 -2.90 17.77
CA LEU A 11 5.56 -1.62 17.25
C LEU A 11 5.12 -1.34 15.80
N GLY A 12 4.42 -2.29 15.16
CA GLY A 12 4.00 -2.20 13.77
C GLY A 12 5.17 -2.14 12.78
N ILE A 13 6.29 -2.78 13.09
CA ILE A 13 7.48 -2.82 12.24
C ILE A 13 7.35 -3.99 11.27
N ASN A 14 7.32 -3.67 9.99
CA ASN A 14 7.27 -4.63 8.89
C ASN A 14 8.65 -4.84 8.27
N GLU A 15 8.76 -5.88 7.44
CA GLU A 15 9.97 -6.11 6.67
C GLU A 15 10.21 -4.98 5.67
N GLY A 16 11.43 -4.45 5.64
CA GLY A 16 11.79 -3.29 4.83
C GLY A 16 11.58 -1.93 5.52
N ASP A 17 11.04 -1.89 6.74
CA ASP A 17 10.90 -0.66 7.50
C ASP A 17 12.26 -0.13 7.99
N GLU A 18 12.41 1.19 7.96
CA GLU A 18 13.60 1.89 8.46
C GLU A 18 13.48 2.15 9.97
N LEU A 19 14.56 1.87 10.69
CA LEU A 19 14.69 2.15 12.12
C LEU A 19 15.83 3.15 12.34
N SER A 20 15.58 4.13 13.19
CA SER A 20 16.63 5.03 13.68
C SER A 20 17.28 4.46 14.94
N MET A 21 18.60 4.57 15.03
CA MET A 21 19.40 4.12 16.17
C MET A 21 20.00 5.32 16.90
N GLU A 22 19.77 5.39 18.20
CA GLU A 22 20.41 6.36 19.10
C GLU A 22 21.21 5.60 20.16
N ILE A 23 22.45 6.03 20.42
CA ILE A 23 23.27 5.52 21.53
C ILE A 23 23.12 6.49 22.71
N LYS A 24 22.55 6.00 23.81
CA LYS A 24 22.47 6.68 25.11
C LYS A 24 23.05 5.75 26.19
N ASP A 25 22.30 5.46 27.25
CA ASP A 25 22.62 4.43 28.25
C ASP A 25 22.42 2.99 27.71
N GLY A 26 22.15 2.86 26.41
CA GLY A 26 21.90 1.64 25.66
C GLY A 26 21.60 1.96 24.21
N LEU A 27 21.26 0.94 23.41
CA LEU A 27 20.82 1.11 22.03
C LEU A 27 19.30 1.34 21.98
N VAL A 28 18.87 2.51 21.54
CA VAL A 28 17.46 2.83 21.36
C VAL A 28 17.12 2.71 19.87
N LEU A 29 16.17 1.83 19.56
CA LEU A 29 15.60 1.66 18.22
C LEU A 29 14.23 2.35 18.16
N LYS A 30 14.06 3.30 17.24
CA LYS A 30 12.76 3.95 17.00
C LYS A 30 12.30 3.70 15.57
N PRO A 31 11.04 3.28 15.35
CA PRO A 31 10.45 3.21 14.02
C PRO A 31 10.52 4.58 13.35
N VAL A 32 11.13 4.64 12.17
CA VAL A 32 11.05 5.82 11.33
C VAL A 32 9.71 5.72 10.62
N LYS A 33 8.68 6.36 11.19
CA LYS A 33 7.42 6.53 10.46
C LYS A 33 7.75 7.41 9.25
N ARG A 34 7.92 6.80 8.08
CA ARG A 34 7.91 7.54 6.82
C ARG A 34 6.56 8.25 6.77
N ARG A 35 6.57 9.58 6.90
CA ARG A 35 5.38 10.36 6.58
C ARG A 35 5.10 10.08 5.11
N ALA A 36 3.93 9.52 4.82
CA ALA A 36 3.47 9.39 3.46
C ALA A 36 3.50 10.78 2.82
N ASP A 37 4.15 10.92 1.67
CA ASP A 37 4.08 12.12 0.87
C ASP A 37 2.68 12.19 0.25
N ILE A 38 1.79 12.90 0.93
CA ILE A 38 0.38 12.99 0.56
C ILE A 38 0.22 13.65 -0.81
N ASP A 39 1.08 14.61 -1.14
CA ASP A 39 1.04 15.32 -2.42
C ASP A 39 1.48 14.41 -3.56
N TYR A 40 2.55 13.64 -3.35
CA TYR A 40 2.96 12.59 -4.29
C TYR A 40 1.85 11.57 -4.52
N LEU A 41 1.22 11.06 -3.45
CA LEU A 41 0.16 10.06 -3.55
C LEU A 41 -1.05 10.62 -4.30
N ARG A 42 -1.48 11.85 -3.98
CA ARG A 42 -2.58 12.52 -4.67
C ARG A 42 -2.27 12.69 -6.16
N ALA A 43 -1.05 13.10 -6.50
CA ALA A 43 -0.62 13.22 -7.90
C ALA A 43 -0.58 11.87 -8.62
N ALA A 44 -0.09 10.82 -7.95
CA ALA A 44 -0.04 9.46 -8.49
C ALA A 44 -1.44 8.91 -8.79
N PHE A 45 -2.39 9.07 -7.86
CA PHE A 45 -3.77 8.66 -8.07
C PHE A 45 -4.44 9.46 -9.18
N ALA A 46 -4.27 10.78 -9.23
CA ALA A 46 -4.82 11.60 -10.30
C ALA A 46 -4.29 11.18 -11.69
N ARG A 47 -2.99 10.90 -11.81
CA ARG A 47 -2.40 10.36 -13.05
C ARG A 47 -2.99 9.01 -13.43
N HIS A 48 -3.22 8.13 -12.45
CA HIS A 48 -3.80 6.81 -12.69
C HIS A 48 -5.24 6.92 -13.20
N VAL A 49 -6.08 7.73 -12.55
CA VAL A 49 -7.46 7.97 -13.00
C VAL A 49 -7.47 8.53 -14.42
N ASN A 50 -6.64 9.53 -14.72
CA ASN A 50 -6.54 10.06 -16.09
C ASN A 50 -6.12 9.01 -17.11
N ARG A 51 -5.19 8.11 -16.76
CA ARG A 51 -4.81 7.00 -17.64
C ARG A 51 -6.00 6.09 -17.91
N LEU A 52 -6.78 5.75 -16.90
CA LEU A 52 -7.98 4.92 -17.06
C LEU A 52 -9.06 5.62 -17.89
N MET A 53 -9.24 6.94 -17.75
CA MET A 53 -10.23 7.71 -18.53
C MET A 53 -9.91 7.74 -20.03
N ASN A 54 -8.64 7.61 -20.41
CA ASN A 54 -8.20 7.67 -21.80
C ASN A 54 -8.14 6.28 -22.48
N ILE A 55 -8.62 5.22 -21.84
CA ILE A 55 -8.71 3.90 -22.46
C ILE A 55 -9.90 3.92 -23.44
N GLU A 56 -9.62 3.74 -24.74
CA GLU A 56 -10.66 3.59 -25.75
C GLU A 56 -11.54 2.38 -25.44
N GLY A 57 -12.87 2.55 -25.56
CA GLY A 57 -13.81 1.49 -25.22
C GLY A 57 -13.99 1.25 -23.71
N ARG A 58 -13.48 2.15 -22.85
CA ARG A 58 -13.73 2.06 -21.40
C ARG A 58 -15.24 2.02 -21.14
N PHE A 59 -15.66 0.94 -20.51
CA PHE A 59 -16.97 0.77 -19.91
C PHE A 59 -16.82 0.93 -18.40
N GLU A 60 -17.58 1.83 -17.79
CA GLU A 60 -17.66 1.95 -16.34
C GLU A 60 -18.91 1.17 -15.88
N PRO A 61 -18.75 -0.05 -15.35
CA PRO A 61 -19.89 -0.88 -15.01
C PRO A 61 -20.62 -0.29 -13.81
N LYS A 62 -21.94 -0.32 -13.86
CA LYS A 62 -22.78 0.01 -12.71
C LYS A 62 -22.77 -1.16 -11.73
N PRO A 63 -22.84 -0.90 -10.41
CA PRO A 63 -23.07 -1.96 -9.44
C PRO A 63 -24.25 -2.83 -9.85
N GLY A 64 -24.01 -4.13 -10.03
CA GLY A 64 -25.02 -5.11 -10.46
C GLY A 64 -25.05 -5.43 -11.97
N GLU A 65 -24.37 -4.69 -12.85
CA GLU A 65 -24.36 -5.00 -14.30
C GLU A 65 -23.67 -6.34 -14.62
N LEU A 66 -22.69 -6.74 -13.81
CA LEU A 66 -21.98 -8.01 -13.95
C LEU A 66 -22.51 -9.10 -13.01
N ALA A 67 -23.67 -8.89 -12.37
CA ALA A 67 -24.20 -9.85 -11.38
C ALA A 67 -24.48 -11.24 -11.96
N SER A 68 -24.67 -11.34 -13.28
CA SER A 68 -24.89 -12.58 -14.01
C SER A 68 -23.65 -13.09 -14.76
N ILE A 69 -22.54 -12.35 -14.75
CA ILE A 69 -21.32 -12.73 -15.47
C ILE A 69 -20.32 -13.32 -14.46
N CYS A 70 -20.04 -14.61 -14.61
CA CYS A 70 -19.03 -15.30 -13.80
C CYS A 70 -17.68 -15.23 -14.53
N LEU A 71 -16.68 -14.59 -13.92
CA LEU A 71 -15.33 -14.47 -14.49
C LEU A 71 -14.65 -15.83 -14.70
N GLU A 72 -15.11 -16.89 -14.05
CA GLU A 72 -14.57 -18.24 -14.22
C GLU A 72 -14.87 -18.81 -15.62
N GLU A 73 -15.93 -18.36 -16.29
CA GLU A 73 -16.31 -18.84 -17.63
C GLU A 73 -15.48 -18.22 -18.76
N GLU A 74 -14.72 -17.13 -18.51
CA GLU A 74 -13.88 -16.47 -19.53
C GLU A 74 -12.47 -17.08 -19.68
N PHE A 75 -12.09 -18.04 -18.83
CA PHE A 75 -10.75 -18.65 -18.82
C PHE A 75 -10.73 -20.15 -19.18
N GLU A 76 -11.85 -20.72 -19.65
CA GLU A 76 -11.94 -22.05 -20.28
C GLU A 76 -11.92 -21.95 -21.82
#